data_AF-A0A8H9ID09-F1
#
_entry.id   AF-A0A8H9ID09-F1
#
_cell.length_a   1.000
_cell.length_b   1.000
_cell.length_c   1.000
_cell.angle_alpha   90.00
_cell.angle_beta   90.00
_cell.angle_gamma   90.00
#
_symmetry.space_group_name_H-M   'P 1'
#
loop_
_entity.id
_entity.type
_entity.pdbx_description
1 polymer ?
#
loop_
_entity_poly.entity_id
_entity_poly.type
_entity_poly.pdbx_seq_one_letter_code
_entity_poly.pdbx_strand_id
1 'polypeptide(L)' 'MNNVDRLDNQLFAIRNIAKSYAGGLTMAEEFVAKNGGVIRRNANMTTLILNQETAICFQPYPDIDKFYFEL' A
#
# COMPACT_ATOMS: atom_id res chain seq x y z
N MET A 1 -10.04 20.80 10.09
CA MET A 1 -9.02 19.77 10.38
C MET A 1 -8.82 18.99 9.09
N ASN A 2 -7.68 19.18 8.43
CA ASN A 2 -7.32 18.36 7.28
C ASN A 2 -7.02 16.96 7.84
N ASN A 3 -7.95 16.02 7.68
CA ASN A 3 -7.64 14.61 7.81
C ASN A 3 -6.69 14.30 6.66
N VAL A 4 -5.38 14.48 6.90
CA VAL A 4 -4.38 13.86 6.05
C VAL A 4 -4.61 12.37 6.24
N ASP A 5 -5.25 11.73 5.26
CA ASP A 5 -5.51 10.30 5.30
C ASP A 5 -4.17 9.60 5.55
N ARG A 6 -4.04 8.98 6.72
CA ARG A 6 -2.79 8.34 7.13
C ARG A 6 -2.58 7.07 6.31
N LEU A 7 -1.34 6.83 5.91
CA LEU A 7 -0.97 5.71 5.06
C LEU A 7 -1.32 4.38 5.75
N ASP A 8 -1.05 4.27 7.06
CA ASP A 8 -1.37 3.07 7.83
C ASP A 8 -2.87 2.72 7.78
N ASN A 9 -3.74 3.67 8.12
CA ASN A 9 -5.19 3.50 8.15
C ASN A 9 -5.73 3.07 6.78
N GLN A 10 -5.25 3.72 5.72
CA GLN A 10 -5.68 3.38 4.37
C GLN A 10 -5.22 1.98 3.96
N LEU A 11 -3.98 1.60 4.26
CA LEU A 11 -3.46 0.27 3.92
C LEU A 11 -4.21 -0.84 4.69
N PHE A 12 -4.54 -0.62 5.96
CA PHE A 12 -5.39 -1.55 6.72
C PHE A 12 -6.81 -1.66 6.12
N ALA A 13 -7.41 -0.54 5.70
CA ALA A 13 -8.70 -0.56 5.02
C ALA A 13 -8.63 -1.33 3.69
N ILE A 14 -7.58 -1.09 2.89
CA ILE A 14 -7.33 -1.80 1.62
C ILE A 14 -7.19 -3.30 1.88
N ARG A 15 -6.41 -3.72 2.88
CA ARG A 15 -6.23 -5.14 3.22
C ARG A 15 -7.56 -5.84 3.52
N ASN A 16 -8.53 -5.14 4.09
CA ASN A 16 -9.83 -5.70 4.45
C ASN A 16 -10.79 -5.81 3.26
N ILE A 17 -10.62 -5.00 2.20
CA ILE A 17 -11.51 -4.98 1.03
C ILE A 17 -10.90 -5.59 -0.23
N ALA A 18 -9.57 -5.60 -0.32
CA ALA A 18 -8.84 -6.10 -1.47
C ALA A 18 -8.97 -7.62 -1.53
N LYS A 19 -9.47 -8.12 -2.65
CA LYS A 19 -9.62 -9.55 -2.92
C LYS A 19 -8.32 -10.20 -3.41
N SER A 20 -7.30 -9.40 -3.73
CA SER A 20 -6.02 -9.85 -4.30
C SER A 20 -4.86 -8.94 -3.91
N TYR A 21 -3.63 -9.45 -3.99
CA TYR A 21 -2.41 -8.66 -3.81
C TYR A 21 -2.34 -7.54 -4.85
N ALA A 22 -2.51 -7.88 -6.13
CA ALA A 22 -2.43 -6.92 -7.23
C ALA A 22 -3.49 -5.81 -7.09
N GLY A 23 -4.73 -6.17 -6.74
CA GLY A 23 -5.80 -5.19 -6.52
C GLY A 23 -5.52 -4.29 -5.32
N GLY A 24 -5.01 -4.85 -4.22
CA GLY A 24 -4.57 -4.10 -3.05
C GLY A 24 -3.45 -3.12 -3.37
N LEU A 25 -2.44 -3.58 -4.11
CA LEU A 25 -1.31 -2.77 -4.51
C LEU A 25 -1.73 -1.61 -5.41
N THR A 26 -2.59 -1.85 -6.41
CA THR A 26 -3.12 -0.78 -7.27
C THR A 26 -3.84 0.29 -6.46
N MET A 27 -4.75 -0.09 -5.55
CA MET A 27 -5.46 0.86 -4.68
C MET A 27 -4.51 1.66 -3.79
N ALA A 28 -3.46 1.02 -3.27
CA ALA A 28 -2.49 1.66 -2.40
C ALA A 28 -1.60 2.65 -3.17
N GLU A 29 -1.15 2.27 -4.36
CA GLU A 29 -0.39 3.14 -5.28
C GLU A 29 -1.23 4.36 -5.72
N GLU A 30 -2.49 4.15 -6.09
CA GLU A 30 -3.42 5.24 -6.45
C GLU A 30 -3.61 6.22 -5.29
N PHE A 31 -3.76 5.72 -4.07
CA PHE A 31 -3.88 6.54 -2.88
C PHE A 31 -2.62 7.39 -2.63
N VAL A 32 -1.44 6.78 -2.68
CA VAL A 32 -0.16 7.49 -2.49
C VAL A 32 0.05 8.54 -3.59
N ALA A 33 -0.20 8.18 -4.85
CA ALA A 33 -0.08 9.10 -5.98
C ALA A 33 -1.05 10.28 -5.87
N LYS A 34 -2.32 10.04 -5.50
CA LYS A 34 -3.34 11.08 -5.32
C LYS A 34 -2.97 12.07 -4.21
N ASN A 35 -2.26 11.61 -3.18
CA ASN A 35 -1.83 12.44 -2.06
C ASN A 35 -0.39 12.98 -2.21
N GLY A 36 0.21 12.88 -3.40
CA GLY A 36 1.53 13.45 -3.69
C GLY A 36 2.70 12.72 -3.03
N GLY A 37 2.51 11.46 -2.63
CA GLY A 37 3.56 10.61 -2.10
C GLY A 37 4.47 10.01 -3.18
N VAL A 38 5.40 9.17 -2.74
CA VAL A 38 6.42 8.54 -3.59
C VAL A 38 6.21 7.03 -3.62
N ILE A 39 6.28 6.44 -4.81
CA ILE A 39 6.19 5.00 -5.03
C ILE A 39 7.54 4.53 -5.58
N ARG A 40 8.17 3.56 -4.92
CA ARG A 40 9.40 2.92 -5.38
C ARG A 40 9.15 1.44 -5.61
N ARG A 41 9.42 0.97 -6.82
CA ARG A 41 9.27 -0.45 -7.17
C ARG A 41 10.62 -1.12 -7.18
N ASN A 42 10.69 -2.27 -6.55
CA ASN A 42 11.84 -3.17 -6.55
C ASN A 42 11.36 -4.57 -6.95
N ALA A 43 12.28 -5.49 -7.27
CA ALA A 43 11.94 -6.76 -7.92
C ALA A 43 10.75 -7.52 -7.30
N ASN A 44 10.66 -7.55 -5.96
CA ASN A 44 9.62 -8.30 -5.24
C ASN A 44 8.79 -7.44 -4.28
N MET A 45 9.02 -6.13 -4.24
CA MET A 45 8.45 -5.24 -3.23
C MET A 45 8.15 -3.86 -3.80
N THR A 46 7.10 -3.23 -3.29
CA THR A 46 6.79 -1.82 -3.57
C THR A 46 6.83 -1.04 -2.28
N THR A 47 7.69 -0.03 -2.22
CA THR A 47 7.75 0.92 -1.10
C THR A 47 6.84 2.11 -1.41
N LEU A 48 5.92 2.38 -0.50
CA LEU A 48 5.00 3.51 -0.51
C LEU A 48 5.45 4.51 0.55
N ILE A 49 5.62 5.77 0.17
CA ILE A 49 6.05 6.83 1.09
C ILE A 49 5.03 7.95 0.98
N LEU A 50 4.40 8.31 2.09
CA LEU A 50 3.46 9.42 2.14
C LEU A 50 3.74 10.23 3.41
N ASN A 51 4.10 11.51 3.24
CA ASN A 51 4.55 12.37 4.32
C ASN A 51 5.75 11.77 5.08
N GLN A 52 5.59 11.42 6.36
CA GLN A 52 6.61 10.80 7.21
C GLN A 52 6.37 9.29 7.40
N GLU A 53 5.36 8.72 6.76
CA GLU A 53 5.04 7.30 6.84
C GLU A 53 5.64 6.57 5.64
N THR A 54 6.20 5.38 5.90
CA THR A 54 6.68 4.46 4.89
C THR A 54 5.93 3.15 5.05
N ALA A 55 5.67 2.47 3.94
CA ALA A 55 5.14 1.12 3.95
C ALA A 55 5.80 0.29 2.86
N ILE A 56 5.98 -1.00 3.11
CA ILE A 56 6.55 -1.94 2.15
C ILE A 56 5.47 -2.98 1.83
N CYS A 57 4.98 -2.97 0.61
CA CYS A 57 4.08 -3.99 0.08
C CYS A 57 4.88 -5.12 -0.57
N PHE A 58 4.50 -6.36 -0.30
CA PHE A 58 5.21 -7.55 -0.79
C PHE A 58 4.25 -8.73 -0.92
N GLN A 59 4.65 -9.77 -1.65
CA GLN A 59 3.89 -11.02 -1.75
C GLN A 59 4.78 -12.18 -1.29
N PRO A 60 4.73 -12.58 -0.01
CA PRO A 60 5.63 -13.59 0.53
C PRO A 60 5.27 -15.01 0.08
N TYR A 61 3.99 -15.24 -0.22
CA TYR A 61 3.47 -16.53 -0.67
C TYR A 61 2.79 -16.33 -2.03
N PRO A 62 3.35 -16.88 -3.13
CA PRO A 62 2.75 -16.76 -4.47
C PRO A 62 1.34 -17.34 -4.56
N ASP A 63 1.07 -18.40 -3.79
CA ASP A 63 -0.21 -19.12 -3.82
C ASP A 63 -1.30 -18.43 -2.97
N ILE A 64 -0.94 -17.44 -2.15
CA ILE A 64 -1.89 -16.71 -1.31
C ILE A 64 -2.10 -15.32 -1.93
N ASP A 65 -3.28 -15.15 -2.53
CA ASP A 65 -3.67 -13.89 -3.13
C ASP A 65 -4.24 -12.91 -2.10
N LYS A 66 -3.35 -12.32 -1.30
CA LYS A 66 -3.69 -11.33 -0.25
C LYS A 66 -2.77 -10.13 -0.31
N PHE A 67 -3.30 -8.98 0.09
CA PHE A 67 -2.52 -7.75 0.19
C PHE A 67 -1.70 -7.71 1.49
N TYR A 68 -0.40 -8.00 1.41
CA TYR A 68 0.54 -7.90 2.53
C TYR A 68 1.31 -6.58 2.48
N PHE A 69 1.52 -6.00 3.66
CA PHE A 69 2.38 -4.84 3.85
C PHE A 69 2.94 -4.77 5.28
N GLU A 70 4.06 -4.09 5.42
CA GLU A 70 4.68 -3.64 6.68
C GLU A 70 4.81 -2.11 6.69
N LEU A 71 4.87 -1.50 7.88
CA LEU A 71 5.02 -0.04 8.10
C LEU A 71 6.43 0.27 8.64
#